data_AF-A0AAD7BWE0-F1
#
_entry.id   AF-A0AAD7BWE0-F1
#
_cell.length_a   1.000
_cell.length_b   1.000
_cell.length_c   1.000
_cell.angle_alpha   90.00
_cell.angle_beta   90.00
_cell.angle_gamma   90.00
#
_symmetry.space_group_name_H-M   'P 1'
#
loop_
_entity.id
_entity.type
_entity.pdbx_description
1 polymer ?
#
loop_
_entity_poly.entity_id
_entity_poly.type
_entity_poly.pdbx_seq_one_letter_code
_entity_poly.pdbx_strand_id
1 'polypeptide(L)'
;MLPALTQALPRAGFRCFATRAAVCNSFPKRYAVQPAQSSYQGLQIPDPTNPGWAKHPVANAVVAPDARTPAEIWRENSKHNVAMLQRTRVADAYQGRQVQVRPGNFTGALKELETILAHNRVKQTLWSSQRHEKRGVKRRRIKSEQWRKHFAHQVRKNVQLVHKIRRRGA
;
A
#
# COMPACT_ATOMS: atom_id res chain seq x y z
N MET A 1 19.53 -64.66 2.40
CA MET A 1 18.08 -64.40 2.25
C MET A 1 17.63 -63.54 3.41
N LEU A 2 17.38 -62.25 3.20
CA LEU A 2 16.90 -61.31 4.22
C LEU A 2 15.47 -60.90 3.85
N PRO A 3 14.47 -61.03 4.73
CA PRO A 3 13.11 -60.61 4.41
C PRO A 3 12.95 -59.09 4.54
N ALA A 4 12.32 -58.49 3.53
CA ALA A 4 11.95 -57.08 3.46
C ALA A 4 10.81 -56.78 4.45
N LEU A 5 11.05 -55.88 5.40
CA LEU A 5 10.01 -55.29 6.24
C LEU A 5 9.39 -54.10 5.52
N THR A 6 8.34 -54.37 4.75
CA THR A 6 7.47 -53.34 4.16
C THR A 6 6.48 -52.88 5.22
N GLN A 7 6.79 -51.79 5.94
CA GLN A 7 5.82 -51.16 6.84
C GLN A 7 4.83 -50.33 6.02
N ALA A 8 3.59 -50.82 5.92
CA ALA A 8 2.46 -50.08 5.38
C ALA A 8 2.02 -49.01 6.39
N LEU A 9 2.19 -47.74 6.06
CA LEU A 9 1.64 -46.63 6.84
C LEU A 9 0.11 -46.58 6.66
N PRO A 10 -0.66 -46.37 7.75
CA PRO A 10 -2.12 -46.27 7.64
C PRO A 10 -2.53 -45.00 6.88
N ARG A 11 -3.45 -45.17 5.93
CA ARG A 11 -4.14 -44.07 5.24
C ARG A 11 -4.97 -43.29 6.26
N ALA A 12 -4.41 -42.20 6.78
CA ALA A 12 -5.16 -41.23 7.56
C ALA A 12 -6.24 -40.60 6.67
N GLY A 13 -7.51 -40.93 6.96
CA GLY A 13 -8.66 -40.30 6.34
C GLY A 13 -8.65 -38.79 6.62
N PHE A 14 -8.72 -37.98 5.57
CA PHE A 14 -8.92 -36.54 5.68
C PHE A 14 -10.30 -36.29 6.28
N ARG A 15 -10.36 -36.00 7.59
CA ARG A 15 -11.55 -35.43 8.22
C ARG A 15 -11.69 -33.99 7.76
N CYS A 16 -12.70 -33.73 6.93
CA CYS A 16 -13.16 -32.40 6.58
C CYS A 16 -13.72 -31.71 7.84
N PHE A 17 -12.91 -30.87 8.49
CA PHE A 17 -13.43 -29.89 9.44
C PHE A 17 -13.98 -28.69 8.67
N ALA A 18 -15.30 -28.66 8.50
CA ALA A 18 -16.03 -27.48 8.06
C ALA A 18 -16.09 -26.48 9.22
N THR A 19 -15.06 -25.65 9.37
CA THR A 19 -15.16 -24.45 10.22
C THR A 19 -15.86 -23.35 9.46
N ARG A 20 -17.14 -23.12 9.78
CA ARG A 20 -17.86 -21.87 9.54
C ARG A 20 -17.09 -20.74 10.24
N ALA A 21 -16.28 -20.00 9.49
CA ALA A 21 -15.74 -18.72 9.94
C ALA A 21 -16.38 -17.62 9.08
N ALA A 22 -17.40 -16.98 9.63
CA ALA A 22 -17.86 -15.69 9.19
C ALA A 22 -16.72 -14.69 9.42
N VAL A 23 -15.87 -14.51 8.40
CA VAL A 23 -14.89 -13.42 8.38
C VAL A 23 -15.65 -12.16 7.97
N CYS A 24 -15.94 -11.35 8.98
CA CYS A 24 -16.33 -9.96 8.86
C CYS A 24 -15.37 -9.25 7.90
N ASN A 25 -15.86 -8.95 6.69
CA ASN A 25 -15.20 -8.10 5.72
C ASN A 25 -15.24 -6.65 6.21
N SER A 26 -14.36 -6.29 7.14
CA SER A 26 -13.99 -4.89 7.39
C SER A 26 -12.65 -4.58 6.70
N PHE A 27 -12.58 -4.87 5.40
CA PHE A 27 -11.51 -4.30 4.59
C PHE A 27 -11.78 -2.79 4.44
N PRO A 28 -10.87 -1.90 4.86
CA PRO A 28 -10.94 -0.52 4.40
C PRO A 28 -10.88 -0.56 2.88
N LYS A 29 -11.86 0.08 2.23
CA LYS A 29 -11.92 0.20 0.76
C LYS A 29 -10.54 0.62 0.29
N ARG A 30 -9.81 -0.30 -0.36
CA ARG A 30 -8.62 0.05 -1.13
C ARG A 30 -9.09 1.10 -2.12
N TYR A 31 -8.68 2.34 -1.93
CA TYR A 31 -8.81 3.37 -2.94
C TYR A 31 -8.18 2.77 -4.20
N ALA A 32 -9.01 2.45 -5.17
CA ALA A 32 -8.54 2.25 -6.52
C ALA A 32 -7.85 3.57 -6.87
N VAL A 33 -6.53 3.57 -6.94
CA VAL A 33 -5.79 4.64 -7.60
C VAL A 33 -6.29 4.59 -9.02
N GLN A 34 -7.26 5.47 -9.34
CA GLN A 34 -7.64 5.73 -10.70
C GLN A 34 -6.32 6.02 -11.44
N PRO A 35 -6.06 5.43 -12.62
CA PRO A 35 -4.98 5.94 -13.43
C PRO A 35 -5.23 7.44 -13.52
N ALA A 36 -4.25 8.25 -13.12
CA ALA A 36 -4.34 9.68 -13.30
C ALA A 36 -4.56 9.87 -14.80
N GLN A 37 -5.82 10.08 -15.19
CA GLN A 37 -6.12 10.64 -16.48
C GLN A 37 -5.28 11.90 -16.48
N SER A 38 -4.38 12.03 -17.45
CA SER A 38 -3.68 13.27 -17.67
C SER A 38 -4.76 14.32 -17.91
N SER A 39 -5.15 15.02 -16.84
CA SER A 39 -6.15 16.08 -16.85
C SER A 39 -5.52 17.38 -17.33
N TYR A 40 -4.31 17.32 -17.89
CA TYR A 40 -3.80 18.33 -18.81
C TYR A 40 -4.51 18.21 -20.19
N GLN A 41 -5.83 18.09 -20.17
CA GLN A 41 -6.66 18.48 -21.30
C GLN A 41 -7.43 19.72 -20.85
N GLY A 42 -6.91 20.87 -21.29
CA GLY A 42 -7.62 22.14 -21.20
C GLY A 42 -7.70 22.73 -19.80
N LEU A 43 -6.58 23.22 -19.27
CA LEU A 43 -6.66 24.51 -18.56
C LEU A 43 -6.99 25.56 -19.63
N GLN A 44 -8.26 25.64 -20.01
CA GLN A 44 -8.78 26.78 -20.75
C GLN A 44 -8.58 27.96 -19.82
N ILE A 45 -7.56 28.78 -20.11
CA ILE A 45 -7.45 30.10 -19.50
C ILE A 45 -8.77 30.79 -19.87
N PRO A 46 -9.59 31.20 -18.89
CA PRO A 46 -10.89 31.77 -19.19
C PRO A 46 -10.70 33.06 -19.99
N ASP A 47 -11.36 33.16 -21.15
CA ASP A 47 -11.35 34.38 -21.97
C ASP A 47 -11.92 35.55 -21.14
N PRO A 48 -11.18 36.66 -20.99
CA PRO A 48 -11.57 37.76 -20.10
C PRO A 48 -12.84 38.51 -20.57
N THR A 49 -13.31 38.25 -21.78
CA THR A 49 -14.39 38.96 -22.47
C THR A 49 -15.79 38.34 -22.31
N ASN A 50 -15.94 37.18 -21.65
CA ASN A 50 -17.25 36.53 -21.50
C ASN A 50 -18.03 37.04 -20.26
N PRO A 51 -19.12 37.81 -20.38
CA PRO A 51 -19.81 38.43 -19.22
C PRO A 51 -20.43 37.43 -18.22
N GLY A 52 -20.45 36.12 -18.50
CA GLY A 52 -20.97 35.08 -17.61
C GLY A 52 -20.09 34.77 -16.38
N TRP A 53 -18.79 35.09 -16.40
CA TRP A 53 -17.88 34.78 -15.28
C TRP A 53 -18.09 35.69 -14.06
N ALA A 54 -18.67 36.89 -14.24
CA ALA A 54 -18.94 37.85 -13.17
C ALA A 54 -19.97 37.34 -12.14
N LYS A 55 -20.75 36.31 -12.48
CA LYS A 55 -21.77 35.72 -11.60
C LYS A 55 -21.32 34.42 -10.92
N HIS A 56 -20.10 33.94 -11.18
CA HIS A 56 -19.58 32.78 -10.47
C HIS A 56 -19.21 33.18 -9.03
N PRO A 57 -19.65 32.44 -8.00
CA PRO A 57 -19.33 32.76 -6.60
C PRO A 57 -17.83 32.69 -6.29
N VAL A 58 -17.05 32.04 -7.16
CA VAL A 58 -15.57 31.97 -7.07
C VAL A 58 -14.90 33.25 -7.56
N ALA A 59 -15.50 34.03 -8.47
CA ALA A 59 -14.93 35.28 -8.97
C ALA A 59 -14.93 36.39 -7.91
N ASN A 60 -15.94 36.41 -7.03
CA ASN A 60 -15.99 37.31 -5.87
C ASN A 60 -15.25 36.76 -4.64
N ALA A 61 -14.73 35.54 -4.74
CA ALA A 61 -13.87 34.90 -3.74
C ALA A 61 -12.40 34.91 -4.17
N VAL A 62 -11.99 35.86 -5.03
CA VAL A 62 -10.61 36.38 -4.96
C VAL A 62 -10.53 37.10 -3.62
N VAL A 63 -10.30 36.27 -2.58
CA VAL A 63 -10.05 36.67 -1.21
C VAL A 63 -9.14 37.88 -1.28
N ALA A 64 -9.58 39.00 -0.69
CA ALA A 64 -8.74 40.17 -0.53
C ALA A 64 -7.35 39.67 -0.11
N PRO A 65 -6.25 40.11 -0.75
CA PRO A 65 -4.93 39.62 -0.39
C PRO A 65 -4.82 39.79 1.11
N ASP A 66 -4.58 38.69 1.83
CA ASP A 66 -4.27 38.76 3.26
C ASP A 66 -3.30 39.93 3.41
N ALA A 67 -3.60 40.91 4.25
CA ALA A 67 -2.80 42.13 4.37
C ALA A 67 -1.33 41.87 4.78
N ARG A 68 -1.00 40.59 5.03
CA ARG A 68 0.33 40.06 5.27
C ARG A 68 1.15 40.08 4.00
N THR A 69 2.35 40.64 4.10
CA THR A 69 3.33 40.55 3.01
C THR A 69 3.70 39.08 2.78
N PRO A 70 4.08 38.69 1.54
CA PRO A 70 4.58 37.34 1.29
C PRO A 70 5.71 36.93 2.24
N ALA A 71 6.58 37.87 2.61
CA ALA A 71 7.65 37.65 3.59
C ALA A 71 7.11 37.23 4.97
N GLU A 72 5.98 37.80 5.41
CA GLU A 72 5.34 37.45 6.68
C GLU A 72 4.70 36.06 6.64
N ILE A 73 4.02 35.74 5.53
CA ILE A 73 3.43 34.40 5.31
C ILE A 73 4.53 33.33 5.34
N TRP A 74 5.64 33.58 4.66
CA TRP A 74 6.78 32.67 4.65
C TRP A 74 7.43 32.52 6.02
N ARG A 75 7.55 33.62 6.78
CA ARG A 75 8.09 33.61 8.14
C ARG A 75 7.20 32.79 9.08
N GLU A 76 5.89 32.94 8.99
CA GLU A 76 4.91 32.20 9.80
C GLU A 76 4.93 30.71 9.46
N ASN A 77 4.88 30.37 8.16
CA ASN A 77 4.98 28.99 7.68
C ASN A 77 6.31 28.34 8.07
N SER A 78 7.42 29.08 7.96
CA SER A 78 8.74 28.59 8.36
C SER A 78 8.80 28.27 9.85
N LYS A 79 8.30 29.16 10.73
CA LYS A 79 8.22 28.91 12.18
C LYS A 79 7.38 27.66 12.49
N HIS A 80 6.21 27.53 11.85
CA HIS A 80 5.35 26.36 12.00
C HIS A 80 6.05 25.07 11.56
N ASN A 81 6.68 25.09 10.39
CA ASN A 81 7.39 23.94 9.84
C ASN A 81 8.60 23.56 10.70
N VAL A 82 9.38 24.52 11.20
CA VAL A 82 10.49 24.24 12.11
C VAL A 82 9.99 23.63 13.42
N ALA A 83 8.92 24.15 14.01
CA ALA A 83 8.32 23.58 15.22
C ALA A 83 7.78 22.15 14.97
N MET A 84 7.18 21.90 13.81
CA MET A 84 6.72 20.58 13.40
C MET A 84 7.90 19.61 13.20
N LEU A 85 8.94 20.03 12.50
CA LEU A 85 10.15 19.24 12.26
C LEU A 85 10.92 18.96 13.55
N GLN A 86 10.93 19.87 14.52
CA GLN A 86 11.52 19.64 15.84
C GLN A 86 10.74 18.58 16.64
N ARG A 87 9.41 18.52 16.47
CA ARG A 87 8.56 17.49 17.10
C ARG A 87 8.68 16.13 16.37
N THR A 88 8.92 16.16 15.08
CA THR A 88 9.02 14.96 14.26
C THR A 88 10.44 14.43 14.37
N ARG A 89 10.66 13.27 15.01
CA ARG A 89 12.01 12.70 15.11
C ARG A 89 12.65 12.58 13.72
N VAL A 90 13.91 13.02 13.61
CA VAL A 90 14.76 12.85 12.42
C VAL A 90 14.70 11.40 11.97
N ALA A 91 14.64 11.16 10.65
CA ALA A 91 14.51 9.83 10.07
C ALA A 91 15.65 8.92 10.54
N ASP A 92 15.37 8.11 11.56
CA ASP A 92 16.29 7.10 12.09
C ASP A 92 16.13 5.79 11.31
N ALA A 93 17.14 4.90 11.35
CA ALA A 93 17.09 3.57 10.76
C ALA A 93 15.92 2.71 11.31
N TYR A 94 15.40 3.07 12.49
CA TYR A 94 14.26 2.44 13.15
C TYR A 94 12.91 3.08 12.81
N GLN A 95 12.90 4.22 12.10
CA GLN A 95 11.67 4.88 11.68
C GLN A 95 10.87 3.93 10.77
N GLY A 96 9.60 3.69 11.12
CA GLY A 96 8.75 2.71 10.41
C GLY A 96 9.04 1.24 10.76
N ARG A 97 9.81 0.96 11.82
CA ARG A 97 9.99 -0.37 12.45
C ARG A 97 9.69 -0.35 13.95
N GLN A 98 8.92 0.65 14.38
CA GLN A 98 8.48 0.84 15.76
C GLN A 98 6.96 0.81 15.82
N VAL A 99 6.42 0.26 16.91
CA VAL A 99 4.98 0.22 17.20
C VAL A 99 4.78 0.67 18.63
N GLN A 100 3.82 1.57 18.85
CA GLN A 100 3.47 2.02 20.19
C GLN A 100 2.70 0.91 20.91
N VAL A 101 3.22 0.46 22.05
CA VAL A 101 2.54 -0.55 22.87
C VAL A 101 1.47 0.13 23.72
N ARG A 102 0.22 -0.35 23.59
CA ARG A 102 -0.88 0.05 24.49
C ARG A 102 -0.89 -0.85 25.72
N PRO A 103 -1.18 -0.32 26.92
CA PRO A 103 -1.26 -1.13 28.13
C PRO A 103 -2.28 -2.26 27.96
N GLY A 104 -1.93 -3.48 28.38
CA GLY A 104 -2.77 -4.67 28.26
C GLY A 104 -2.81 -5.34 26.87
N ASN A 105 -2.19 -4.76 25.83
CA ASN A 105 -2.18 -5.35 24.48
C ASN A 105 -0.78 -5.41 23.86
N PHE A 106 0.13 -6.12 24.54
CA PHE A 106 1.48 -6.36 24.04
C PHE A 106 1.50 -7.29 22.81
N THR A 107 0.69 -8.35 22.85
CA THR A 107 0.66 -9.37 21.79
C THR A 107 0.13 -8.81 20.46
N GLY A 108 -0.84 -7.89 20.51
CA GLY A 108 -1.32 -7.16 19.33
C GLY A 108 -0.24 -6.27 18.73
N ALA A 109 0.48 -5.51 19.57
CA ALA A 109 1.58 -4.66 19.13
C ALA A 109 2.72 -5.48 18.48
N LEU A 110 3.02 -6.68 19.00
CA LEU A 110 4.00 -7.58 18.40
C LEU A 110 3.58 -8.07 17.00
N LYS A 111 2.30 -8.49 16.84
CA LYS A 111 1.75 -8.90 15.53
C LYS A 111 1.73 -7.76 14.52
N GLU A 112 1.42 -6.56 14.98
CA GLU A 112 1.47 -5.35 14.16
C GLU A 112 2.90 -5.09 13.68
N LEU A 113 3.88 -5.16 14.58
CA LEU A 113 5.29 -5.01 14.25
C LEU A 113 5.75 -6.07 13.23
N GLU A 114 5.36 -7.33 13.41
CA GLU A 114 5.67 -8.40 12.45
C GLU A 114 5.09 -8.13 11.06
N THR A 115 3.87 -7.62 11.00
CA THR A 115 3.19 -7.25 9.75
C THR A 115 3.94 -6.11 9.05
N ILE A 116 4.36 -5.09 9.80
CA ILE A 116 5.15 -3.96 9.29
C ILE A 116 6.49 -4.45 8.73
N LEU A 117 7.21 -5.29 9.47
CA LEU A 117 8.50 -5.87 9.02
C LEU A 117 8.34 -6.75 7.78
N ALA A 118 7.23 -7.48 7.66
CA ALA A 118 6.90 -8.28 6.49
C ALA A 118 6.58 -7.41 5.26
N HIS A 119 5.79 -6.34 5.43
CA HIS A 119 5.47 -5.40 4.37
C HIS A 119 6.72 -4.72 3.81
N ASN A 120 7.60 -4.27 4.71
CA ASN A 120 8.89 -3.65 4.38
C ASN A 120 9.96 -4.65 3.92
N ARG A 121 9.65 -5.96 3.94
CA ARG A 121 10.55 -7.06 3.52
C ARG A 121 11.91 -7.04 4.23
N VAL A 122 11.94 -6.64 5.50
CA VAL A 122 13.20 -6.50 6.27
C VAL A 122 13.89 -7.86 6.42
N LYS A 123 13.15 -8.89 6.85
CA LYS A 123 13.68 -10.26 7.02
C LYS A 123 14.23 -10.84 5.71
N GLN A 124 13.48 -10.69 4.61
CA GLN A 124 13.89 -11.19 3.29
C GLN A 124 15.16 -10.48 2.80
N THR A 125 15.24 -9.17 3.00
CA THR A 125 16.41 -8.37 2.62
C THR A 125 17.63 -8.79 3.41
N LEU A 126 17.49 -8.97 4.72
CA LEU A 126 18.54 -9.46 5.61
C LEU A 126 19.08 -10.81 5.14
N TRP A 127 18.21 -11.79 4.83
CA TRP A 127 18.66 -13.08 4.31
C TRP A 127 19.34 -12.98 2.94
N SER A 128 18.83 -12.12 2.07
CA SER A 128 19.43 -11.93 0.73
C SER A 128 20.77 -11.19 0.78
N SER A 129 20.99 -10.35 1.80
CA SER A 129 22.23 -9.59 1.97
C SER A 129 23.32 -10.33 2.74
N GLN A 130 22.98 -11.41 3.48
CA GLN A 130 23.95 -12.21 4.22
C GLN A 130 25.09 -12.76 3.35
N ARG A 131 24.83 -13.02 2.06
CA ARG A 131 25.83 -13.51 1.11
C ARG A 131 25.79 -12.68 -0.16
N HIS A 132 26.96 -12.50 -0.78
CA HIS A 132 27.04 -11.81 -2.06
C HIS A 132 26.35 -12.61 -3.17
N GLU A 133 25.28 -12.05 -3.73
CA GLU A 133 24.65 -12.56 -4.95
C GLU A 133 25.29 -11.88 -6.18
N LYS A 134 25.84 -12.66 -7.10
CA LYS A 134 26.40 -12.13 -8.37
C LYS A 134 25.33 -11.31 -9.12
N ARG A 135 25.74 -10.18 -9.72
CA ARG A 135 24.82 -9.24 -10.41
C ARG A 135 23.92 -9.91 -11.46
N GLY A 136 24.47 -10.82 -12.26
CA GLY A 136 23.70 -11.54 -13.28
C GLY A 136 22.63 -12.48 -12.70
N VAL A 137 22.97 -13.17 -11.61
CA VAL A 137 22.04 -14.04 -10.88
C VAL A 137 20.91 -13.21 -10.27
N LYS A 138 21.24 -12.10 -9.62
CA LYS A 138 20.26 -11.15 -9.07
C LYS A 138 19.26 -10.65 -10.12
N ARG A 139 19.74 -10.28 -11.31
CA ARG A 139 18.88 -9.83 -12.43
C ARG A 139 17.91 -10.92 -12.89
N ARG A 140 18.41 -12.16 -13.08
CA ARG A 140 17.59 -13.30 -13.49
C ARG A 140 16.52 -13.62 -12.43
N ARG A 141 16.90 -13.59 -11.15
CA ARG A 141 15.97 -13.76 -10.02
C ARG A 141 14.87 -12.71 -10.03
N ILE A 142 15.23 -11.42 -10.10
CA ILE A 142 14.26 -10.31 -10.09
C ILE A 142 13.29 -10.45 -11.28
N LYS A 143 13.79 -10.75 -12.48
CA LYS A 143 12.95 -10.95 -13.68
C LYS A 143 11.96 -12.12 -13.47
N SER A 144 12.42 -13.24 -12.94
CA SER A 144 11.56 -14.40 -12.64
C SER A 144 10.54 -14.11 -11.54
N GLU A 145 10.91 -13.38 -10.49
CA GLU A 145 9.99 -12.94 -9.44
C GLU A 145 8.92 -11.97 -9.97
N GLN A 146 9.31 -10.99 -10.78
CA GLN A 146 8.39 -10.06 -11.44
C GLN A 146 7.41 -10.83 -12.32
N TRP A 147 7.90 -11.74 -13.17
CA TRP A 147 7.05 -12.58 -14.01
C TRP A 147 6.01 -13.34 -13.21
N ARG A 148 6.41 -14.03 -12.14
CA ARG A 148 5.49 -14.77 -11.27
C ARG A 148 4.43 -13.86 -10.63
N LYS A 149 4.82 -12.64 -10.23
CA LYS A 149 3.89 -11.64 -9.67
C LYS A 149 2.88 -11.16 -10.72
N HIS A 150 3.36 -10.82 -11.93
CA HIS A 150 2.50 -10.37 -13.02
C HIS A 150 1.55 -11.47 -13.50
N PHE A 151 2.07 -12.69 -13.67
CA PHE A 151 1.27 -13.85 -14.03
C PHE A 151 0.16 -14.11 -13.01
N ALA A 152 0.50 -14.20 -11.73
CA ALA A 152 -0.49 -14.42 -10.67
C ALA A 152 -1.53 -13.29 -10.61
N HIS A 153 -1.12 -12.04 -10.81
CA HIS A 153 -2.03 -10.90 -10.88
C HIS A 153 -2.99 -11.00 -12.08
N GLN A 154 -2.49 -11.36 -13.25
CA GLN A 154 -3.31 -11.54 -14.45
C GLN A 154 -4.30 -12.70 -14.28
N VAL A 155 -3.84 -13.84 -13.76
CA VAL A 155 -4.71 -14.99 -13.46
C VAL A 155 -5.83 -14.58 -12.50
N ARG A 156 -5.52 -13.85 -11.42
CA ARG A 156 -6.54 -13.35 -10.49
C ARG A 156 -7.55 -12.42 -11.17
N LYS A 157 -7.10 -11.51 -12.03
CA LYS A 157 -7.99 -10.63 -12.80
C LYS A 157 -8.92 -11.40 -13.72
N ASN A 158 -8.39 -12.38 -14.44
CA ASN A 158 -9.17 -13.23 -15.34
C ASN A 158 -10.21 -14.05 -14.56
N VAL A 159 -9.83 -14.66 -13.43
CA VAL A 159 -10.75 -15.39 -12.55
C VAL A 159 -11.83 -14.48 -11.97
N GLN A 160 -11.46 -13.27 -11.53
CA GLN A 160 -12.42 -12.26 -11.06
C GLN A 160 -13.43 -11.88 -12.15
N LEU A 161 -12.98 -11.75 -13.40
CA LEU A 161 -13.86 -11.48 -14.54
C LEU A 161 -14.85 -12.63 -14.76
N VAL A 162 -14.36 -13.88 -14.76
CA VAL A 162 -15.22 -15.07 -14.88
C VAL A 162 -16.28 -15.12 -13.78
N HIS A 163 -15.88 -14.88 -12.52
CA HIS A 163 -16.85 -14.80 -11.41
C HIS A 163 -17.87 -13.68 -11.59
N LYS A 164 -17.46 -12.54 -12.17
CA LYS A 164 -18.37 -11.41 -12.45
C LYS A 164 -19.38 -11.76 -13.55
N ILE A 165 -18.96 -12.46 -14.61
CA ILE A 165 -19.84 -12.94 -15.69
C ILE A 165 -20.84 -13.94 -15.13
N ARG A 166 -20.38 -14.95 -14.37
CA ARG A 166 -21.25 -15.96 -13.74
C ARG A 166 -22.26 -15.34 -12.78
N ARG A 167 -21.87 -14.32 -12.00
CA ARG A 167 -22.79 -13.59 -11.11
C ARG A 167 -23.88 -12.83 -11.87
N ARG A 168 -23.62 -12.42 -13.10
CA ARG A 168 -24.59 -11.73 -13.96
C ARG A 168 -25.60 -12.70 -14.61
N GLY A 169 -25.37 -14.01 -14.54
CA GLY A 169 -26.32 -15.02 -15.02
C GLY A 169 -26.17 -15.42 -16.49
N ALA A 170 -24.95 -15.31 -17.04
CA ALA A 170 -24.57 -16.00 -18.28
C ALA A 170 -24.04 -17.41 -17.99
#